data_AF-A0A9N7VMK5-F1
#
_entry.id   AF-A0A9N7VMK5-F1
#
_cell.length_a   1.000
_cell.length_b   1.000
_cell.length_c   1.000
_cell.angle_alpha   90.00
_cell.angle_beta   90.00
_cell.angle_gamma   90.00
#
_symmetry.space_group_name_H-M   'P 1'
#
loop_
_entity.id
_entity.type
_entity.pdbx_description
1 polymer ?
#
loop_
_entity_poly.entity_id
_entity_poly.type
_entity_poly.pdbx_seq_one_letter_code
_entity_poly.pdbx_strand_id
1 'polypeptide(L)'
;MAAQGDPADPAAQGDPAEPAGQGETFDDGDNRPVRCTRHKLDSLIWRHYERLDRLNAARCLICKNKLQCHESGRTSELRRHMLKRHPEVFARLKADGLKPFPPVSSHGSNATGDTSTEQMQHSALNRAQKEEARALEHQRELLEKLRAADAREAAAEWKKIKSLRKAQQEEAKELGLQREELQKEKTELQKKWEELQQEREKYLLFSRGQLPS
;
A
#
# COMPACT_ATOMS: atom_id res chain seq x y z
N MET A 1 -62.03 -14.14 -15.80
CA MET A 1 -61.27 -15.40 -15.73
C MET A 1 -59.91 -15.13 -16.35
N ALA A 2 -58.76 -15.13 -15.68
CA ALA A 2 -58.41 -15.39 -14.29
C ALA A 2 -57.29 -14.40 -13.95
N ALA A 3 -57.33 -13.88 -12.74
CA ALA A 3 -56.26 -13.10 -12.12
C ALA A 3 -55.24 -14.07 -11.52
N GLN A 4 -53.94 -13.82 -11.75
CA GLN A 4 -52.80 -14.30 -10.97
C GLN A 4 -51.70 -13.23 -11.19
N GLY A 5 -51.22 -12.44 -10.23
CA GLY A 5 -51.30 -12.56 -8.79
C GLY A 5 -50.35 -13.62 -8.29
N ASP A 6 -49.05 -13.33 -8.20
CA ASP A 6 -48.39 -13.31 -6.88
C ASP A 6 -46.97 -12.68 -6.91
N PRO A 7 -46.53 -12.09 -5.78
CA PRO A 7 -45.30 -11.33 -5.59
C PRO A 7 -44.22 -12.18 -4.88
N ALA A 8 -42.96 -11.71 -4.90
CA ALA A 8 -42.01 -11.80 -3.77
C ALA A 8 -40.64 -11.25 -4.17
N ASP A 9 -40.32 -10.06 -3.66
CA ASP A 9 -38.96 -9.70 -3.26
C ASP A 9 -38.50 -10.67 -2.16
N PRO A 10 -37.21 -11.03 -2.14
CA PRO A 10 -36.51 -10.85 -0.88
C PRO A 10 -35.16 -10.13 -1.06
N ALA A 11 -35.10 -9.00 -0.36
CA ALA A 11 -34.06 -8.68 0.60
C ALA A 11 -32.62 -8.52 0.08
N ALA A 12 -32.26 -7.25 -0.05
CA ALA A 12 -30.94 -6.74 0.29
C ALA A 12 -30.35 -7.38 1.56
N GLN A 13 -29.11 -7.86 1.43
CA GLN A 13 -28.09 -8.09 2.46
C GLN A 13 -26.80 -8.25 1.63
N GLY A 14 -25.87 -7.29 1.63
CA GLY A 14 -25.02 -6.97 2.76
C GLY A 14 -23.66 -7.64 2.55
N ASP A 15 -22.78 -7.04 1.75
CA ASP A 15 -21.33 -7.27 1.85
C ASP A 15 -20.80 -6.52 3.09
N PRO A 16 -19.62 -6.85 3.65
CA PRO A 16 -18.80 -8.05 3.51
C PRO A 16 -18.39 -8.64 4.89
N ALA A 17 -18.09 -9.93 4.95
CA ALA A 17 -17.43 -10.53 6.11
C ALA A 17 -16.24 -11.38 5.67
N GLU A 18 -15.05 -10.88 5.97
CA GLU A 18 -13.80 -11.64 5.97
C GLU A 18 -13.90 -12.90 6.84
N PRO A 19 -13.05 -13.90 6.56
CA PRO A 19 -12.09 -14.22 7.61
C PRO A 19 -10.68 -14.59 7.14
N ALA A 20 -9.74 -14.15 7.97
CA ALA A 20 -8.48 -14.80 8.33
C ALA A 20 -7.49 -15.06 7.15
N GLY A 21 -6.50 -14.21 6.93
CA GLY A 21 -5.57 -13.73 7.95
C GLY A 21 -4.55 -14.80 8.33
N GLN A 22 -3.84 -15.34 7.33
CA GLN A 22 -2.53 -15.96 7.57
C GLN A 22 -1.51 -14.84 7.39
N GLY A 23 -0.95 -14.42 8.52
CA GLY A 23 0.01 -13.33 8.62
C GLY A 23 1.27 -13.64 7.85
N GLU A 24 1.36 -13.06 6.66
CA GLU A 24 2.63 -12.79 6.02
C GLU A 24 3.28 -11.68 6.84
N THR A 25 4.32 -12.03 7.57
CA THR A 25 5.12 -11.07 8.31
C THR A 25 5.71 -10.09 7.31
N PHE A 26 5.18 -8.87 7.32
CA PHE A 26 5.86 -7.65 6.90
C PHE A 26 7.26 -7.64 7.52
N ASP A 27 8.29 -7.87 6.72
CA ASP A 27 9.66 -7.46 7.08
C ASP A 27 9.73 -5.95 6.82
N ASP A 28 9.23 -5.23 7.82
CA ASP A 28 9.34 -3.79 7.96
C ASP A 28 10.83 -3.46 8.03
N GLY A 29 11.27 -2.54 7.17
CA GLY A 29 12.65 -2.07 7.12
C GLY A 29 13.08 -1.45 8.44
N ASP A 30 13.58 -2.26 9.36
CA ASP A 30 14.23 -1.79 10.57
C ASP A 30 15.67 -1.40 10.19
N ASN A 31 15.82 -0.09 9.97
CA ASN A 31 17.08 0.63 9.94
C ASN A 31 17.78 0.49 11.32
N ARG A 32 18.27 -0.73 11.61
CA ARG A 32 18.77 -1.11 12.91
C ARG A 32 20.29 -1.08 12.92
N PRO A 33 20.94 -0.36 13.85
CA PRO A 33 22.38 -0.37 13.95
C PRO A 33 22.84 -1.79 14.26
N VAL A 34 23.71 -2.31 13.39
CA VAL A 34 24.45 -3.58 13.47
C VAL A 34 24.50 -4.09 14.91
N ARG A 35 23.71 -5.14 15.20
CA ARG A 35 23.72 -5.80 16.50
C ARG A 35 25.08 -6.47 16.64
N CYS A 36 26.04 -5.83 17.33
CA CYS A 36 27.16 -6.56 17.91
C CYS A 36 26.58 -7.76 18.69
N THR A 37 27.03 -8.98 18.37
CA THR A 37 26.48 -10.19 18.98
C THR A 37 26.43 -10.02 20.50
N ARG A 38 25.26 -10.26 21.10
CA ARG A 38 24.95 -9.98 22.51
C ARG A 38 26.05 -10.50 23.44
N HIS A 39 26.60 -11.66 23.11
CA HIS A 39 27.69 -12.34 23.81
C HIS A 39 29.05 -11.61 23.80
N LYS A 40 29.39 -10.87 22.73
CA LYS A 40 30.64 -10.08 22.65
C LYS A 40 30.58 -8.82 23.51
N LEU A 41 29.41 -8.18 23.57
CA LEU A 41 29.22 -6.99 24.41
C LEU A 41 29.24 -7.39 25.89
N ASP A 42 28.63 -8.52 26.22
CA ASP A 42 28.57 -9.04 27.58
C ASP A 42 29.97 -9.38 28.13
N SER A 43 30.87 -9.93 27.30
CA SER A 43 32.27 -10.18 27.72
C SER A 43 33.10 -8.91 27.89
N LEU A 44 32.91 -7.89 27.05
CA LEU A 44 33.60 -6.61 27.17
C LEU A 44 33.18 -5.83 28.42
N ILE A 45 31.90 -5.86 28.76
CA ILE A 45 31.36 -5.16 29.94
C ILE A 45 32.10 -5.63 31.21
N TRP A 46 32.41 -6.92 31.33
CA TRP A 46 33.12 -7.47 32.50
C TRP A 46 34.50 -6.87 32.74
N ARG A 47 35.17 -6.26 31.75
CA ARG A 47 36.47 -5.58 31.95
C ARG A 47 36.41 -4.40 32.94
N HIS A 48 35.21 -3.85 33.17
CA HIS A 48 35.00 -2.71 34.06
C HIS A 48 34.40 -3.10 35.41
N TYR A 49 34.28 -4.40 35.70
CA TYR A 49 33.75 -4.90 36.95
C TYR A 49 34.68 -5.93 37.59
N GLU A 50 34.87 -5.79 38.90
CA GLU A 50 35.53 -6.79 39.73
C GLU A 50 34.49 -7.74 40.31
N ARG A 51 34.72 -9.06 40.19
CA ARG A 51 33.79 -10.07 40.71
C ARG A 51 34.02 -10.28 42.21
N LEU A 52 32.95 -10.21 42.98
CA LEU A 52 32.93 -10.54 44.41
C LEU A 52 32.25 -11.90 44.57
N ASP A 53 32.99 -12.97 44.25
CA ASP A 53 32.49 -14.34 44.13
C ASP A 53 31.77 -14.86 45.38
N ARG A 54 32.20 -14.42 46.56
CA ARG A 54 31.58 -14.84 47.84
C ARG A 54 30.19 -14.25 48.09
N LEU A 55 29.79 -13.22 47.34
CA LEU A 55 28.57 -12.45 47.58
C LEU A 55 27.63 -12.39 46.37
N ASN A 56 27.89 -13.18 45.32
CA ASN A 56 27.13 -13.10 44.05
C ASN A 56 26.95 -11.64 43.61
N ALA A 57 28.04 -10.88 43.63
CA ALA A 57 28.04 -9.45 43.39
C ALA A 57 29.24 -9.06 42.51
N ALA A 58 29.14 -7.92 41.86
CA ALA A 58 30.21 -7.30 41.11
C ALA A 58 30.39 -5.84 41.56
N ARG A 59 31.63 -5.39 41.68
CA ARG A 59 31.97 -4.00 41.99
C ARG A 59 32.36 -3.29 40.70
N CYS A 60 31.72 -2.16 40.40
CA CYS A 60 32.15 -1.30 39.30
C CYS A 60 33.52 -0.69 39.62
N LEU A 61 34.48 -0.79 38.71
CA LEU A 61 35.82 -0.21 38.90
C LEU A 61 35.86 1.31 38.69
N ILE A 62 34.81 1.91 38.11
CA ILE A 62 34.75 3.35 37.81
C ILE A 62 34.13 4.11 38.98
N CYS A 63 32.95 3.70 39.46
CA CYS A 63 32.25 4.38 40.56
C CYS A 63 32.28 3.61 41.89
N LYS A 64 32.95 2.45 41.96
CA LYS A 64 33.08 1.60 43.16
C LYS A 64 31.76 1.06 43.74
N ASN A 65 30.64 1.26 43.04
CA ASN A 65 29.32 0.73 43.43
C ASN A 65 29.26 -0.79 43.31
N LYS A 66 28.63 -1.44 44.28
CA LYS A 66 28.37 -2.89 44.28
C LYS A 66 27.03 -3.17 43.61
N LEU A 67 27.01 -4.16 42.71
CA LEU A 67 25.85 -4.62 41.96
C LEU A 67 25.64 -6.10 42.28
N GLN A 68 24.40 -6.51 42.47
CA GLN A 68 24.06 -7.91 42.68
C GLN A 68 24.00 -8.65 41.33
N CYS A 69 24.66 -9.80 41.28
CA CYS A 69 24.74 -10.71 40.14
C CYS A 69 24.19 -12.06 40.57
N HIS A 70 22.89 -12.27 40.38
CA HIS A 70 22.27 -13.56 40.66
C HIS A 70 22.84 -14.67 39.77
N GLU A 71 22.80 -15.90 40.27
CA GLU A 71 23.40 -17.13 39.72
C GLU A 71 23.03 -17.42 38.25
N SER A 72 21.95 -16.81 37.74
CA SER A 72 21.53 -16.87 36.33
C SER A 72 22.42 -16.08 35.35
N GLY A 73 23.57 -15.54 35.79
CA GLY A 73 24.68 -15.18 34.90
C GLY A 73 24.39 -14.11 33.84
N ARG A 74 23.41 -13.22 34.06
CA ARG A 74 23.11 -12.15 33.11
C ARG A 74 23.81 -10.84 33.49
N THR A 75 24.62 -10.35 32.56
CA THR A 75 25.24 -9.01 32.53
C THR A 75 24.23 -7.86 32.45
N SER A 76 22.92 -8.12 32.45
CA SER A 76 21.86 -7.10 32.32
C SER A 76 21.97 -5.99 33.36
N GLU A 77 22.31 -6.34 34.59
CA GLU A 77 22.48 -5.38 35.68
C GLU A 77 23.73 -4.51 35.51
N LEU A 78 24.83 -5.14 35.08
CA LEU A 78 26.08 -4.46 34.76
C LEU A 78 25.90 -3.53 33.55
N ARG A 79 25.17 -3.99 32.53
CA ARG A 79 24.85 -3.22 31.33
C ARG A 79 23.97 -2.01 31.66
N ARG A 80 22.93 -2.21 32.47
CA ARG A 80 22.03 -1.15 32.94
C ARG A 80 22.77 -0.11 33.77
N HIS A 81 23.65 -0.55 34.68
CA HIS A 81 24.50 0.33 35.47
C HIS A 81 25.41 1.17 34.57
N MET A 82 26.10 0.53 33.62
CA MET A 82 27.05 1.20 32.73
C MET A 82 26.35 2.24 31.84
N LEU A 83 25.17 1.94 31.31
CA LEU A 83 24.36 2.89 30.54
C LEU A 83 23.93 4.12 31.34
N LYS A 84 23.57 3.95 32.62
CA LYS A 84 23.03 5.03 33.46
C LYS A 84 24.10 5.86 34.17
N ARG A 85 25.20 5.23 34.60
CA ARG A 85 26.25 5.88 35.39
C ARG A 85 27.49 6.23 34.58
N HIS A 86 27.74 5.50 33.49
CA HIS A 86 28.93 5.64 32.66
C HIS A 86 28.58 5.63 31.16
N PRO A 87 27.66 6.51 30.69
CA PRO A 87 27.20 6.50 29.30
C PRO A 87 28.34 6.70 28.30
N GLU A 88 29.35 7.50 28.64
CA GLU A 88 30.53 7.74 27.81
C GLU A 88 31.42 6.49 27.68
N VAL A 89 31.61 5.75 28.78
CA VAL A 89 32.39 4.50 28.76
C VAL A 89 31.61 3.42 28.02
N PHE A 90 30.29 3.39 28.15
CA PHE A 90 29.44 2.48 27.39
C PHE A 90 29.47 2.78 25.88
N ALA A 91 29.46 4.06 25.50
CA ALA A 91 29.58 4.49 24.10
C ALA A 91 30.94 4.10 23.51
N ARG A 92 32.03 4.30 24.27
CA ARG A 92 33.38 3.84 23.87
C ARG A 92 33.44 2.33 23.72
N LEU A 93 32.90 1.56 24.67
CA LEU A 93 32.90 0.10 24.61
C LEU A 93 32.10 -0.44 23.41
N LYS A 94 31.02 0.24 23.04
CA LYS A 94 30.25 -0.05 21.82
C LYS A 94 31.04 0.29 20.55
N ALA A 95 31.80 1.39 20.56
CA ALA A 95 32.66 1.79 19.44
C ALA A 95 33.90 0.89 19.29
N ASP A 96 34.48 0.43 20.40
CA ASP A 96 35.62 -0.49 20.40
C ASP A 96 35.22 -1.89 19.91
N GLY A 97 33.99 -2.31 20.15
CA GLY A 97 33.41 -3.51 19.52
C GLY A 97 33.16 -3.38 18.01
N LEU A 98 33.22 -2.15 17.47
CA LEU A 98 33.09 -1.82 16.04
C LEU A 98 34.43 -1.46 15.38
N LYS A 99 35.54 -1.48 16.14
CA LYS A 99 36.88 -1.22 15.59
C LYS A 99 37.53 -2.55 15.21
N PRO A 100 37.83 -2.83 13.92
CA PRO A 100 38.86 -3.80 13.59
C PRO A 100 40.14 -3.38 14.30
N PHE A 101 40.73 -4.27 15.08
CA PHE A 101 41.97 -4.00 15.81
C PHE A 101 43.01 -3.33 14.88
N PRO A 102 43.58 -2.16 15.22
CA PRO A 102 44.84 -1.78 14.58
C PRO A 102 45.90 -2.80 15.00
N PRO A 103 46.75 -3.28 14.08
CA PRO A 103 47.74 -4.29 14.41
C PRO A 103 48.74 -3.67 15.39
N VAL A 104 48.73 -4.17 16.61
CA VAL A 104 49.76 -3.87 17.59
C VAL A 104 51.03 -4.50 17.05
N SER A 105 52.00 -3.66 16.68
CA SER A 105 53.36 -4.09 16.42
C SER A 105 53.91 -4.70 17.72
N SER A 106 53.94 -6.02 17.78
CA SER A 106 54.68 -6.77 18.78
C SER A 106 55.11 -8.08 18.14
N HIS A 107 56.43 -8.29 18.11
CA HIS A 107 57.13 -9.36 17.45
C HIS A 107 56.50 -10.75 17.63
N GLY A 108 56.42 -11.50 16.53
CA GLY A 108 56.24 -12.96 16.57
C GLY A 108 55.48 -13.55 15.38
N SER A 109 56.23 -13.98 14.37
CA SER A 109 55.96 -15.17 13.53
C SER A 109 54.77 -15.17 12.54
N ASN A 110 55.12 -14.98 11.27
CA ASN A 110 54.61 -15.61 10.04
C ASN A 110 53.14 -16.07 9.98
N ALA A 111 52.28 -15.28 9.33
CA ALA A 111 51.05 -15.75 8.69
C ALA A 111 50.65 -14.82 7.52
N THR A 112 51.33 -14.95 6.38
CA THR A 112 50.91 -14.34 5.11
C THR A 112 50.01 -15.34 4.38
N GLY A 113 48.69 -15.27 4.60
CA GLY A 113 47.74 -16.17 3.94
C GLY A 113 46.28 -15.68 3.90
N ASP A 114 45.76 -15.12 5.00
CA ASP A 114 44.30 -14.92 5.16
C ASP A 114 43.75 -13.54 4.79
N THR A 115 44.59 -12.51 4.63
CA THR A 115 44.09 -11.18 4.25
C THR A 115 43.59 -11.11 2.80
N SER A 116 44.11 -11.98 1.92
CA SER A 116 43.74 -11.97 0.49
C SER A 116 42.37 -12.62 0.23
N THR A 117 41.97 -13.60 1.04
CA THR A 117 40.69 -14.32 0.93
C THR A 117 39.54 -13.44 1.38
N GLU A 118 39.70 -12.68 2.46
CA GLU A 118 38.68 -11.74 2.96
C GLU A 118 38.44 -10.58 1.98
N GLN A 119 39.50 -10.03 1.37
CA GLN A 119 39.37 -8.96 0.36
C GLN A 119 38.66 -9.44 -0.90
N MET A 120 38.90 -10.69 -1.32
CA MET A 120 38.24 -11.29 -2.47
C MET A 120 36.75 -11.56 -2.20
N GLN A 121 36.42 -12.06 -1.00
CA GLN A 121 35.03 -12.26 -0.56
C GLN A 121 34.25 -10.93 -0.48
N HIS A 122 34.84 -9.88 0.09
CA HIS A 122 34.22 -8.56 0.15
C HIS A 122 33.99 -7.98 -1.25
N SER A 123 34.93 -8.16 -2.17
CA SER A 123 34.79 -7.70 -3.56
C SER A 123 33.73 -8.48 -4.33
N ALA A 124 33.60 -9.80 -4.09
CA ALA A 124 32.57 -10.63 -4.67
C ALA A 124 31.16 -10.23 -4.19
N LEU A 125 30.98 -10.01 -2.89
CA LEU A 125 29.71 -9.54 -2.32
C LEU A 125 29.30 -8.17 -2.88
N ASN A 126 30.24 -7.23 -2.98
CA ASN A 126 29.96 -5.91 -3.57
C ASN A 126 29.55 -6.01 -5.05
N ARG A 127 30.08 -6.98 -5.82
CA ARG A 127 29.65 -7.21 -7.21
C ARG A 127 28.24 -7.79 -7.25
N ALA A 128 27.94 -8.78 -6.42
CA ALA A 128 26.60 -9.37 -6.31
C ALA A 128 25.55 -8.30 -5.94
N GLN A 129 25.83 -7.48 -4.92
CA GLN A 129 24.94 -6.38 -4.51
C GLN A 129 24.71 -5.35 -5.62
N LYS A 130 25.75 -5.03 -6.41
CA LYS A 130 25.60 -4.14 -7.58
C LYS A 130 24.79 -4.79 -8.69
N GLU A 131 24.92 -6.09 -8.91
CA GLU A 131 24.13 -6.85 -9.87
C GLU A 131 22.65 -6.90 -9.48
N GLU A 132 22.37 -7.19 -8.20
CA GLU A 132 21.02 -7.14 -7.62
C GLU A 132 20.40 -5.75 -7.73
N ALA A 133 21.15 -4.69 -7.41
CA ALA A 133 20.67 -3.31 -7.55
C ALA A 133 20.29 -2.97 -8.99
N ARG A 134 21.11 -3.39 -9.97
CA ARG A 134 20.80 -3.21 -11.41
C ARG A 134 19.57 -4.01 -11.84
N ALA A 135 19.41 -5.24 -11.34
CA ALA A 135 18.24 -6.06 -11.64
C ALA A 135 16.96 -5.43 -11.10
N LEU A 136 16.99 -4.91 -9.88
CA LEU A 136 15.85 -4.20 -9.28
C LEU A 136 15.52 -2.91 -10.02
N GLU A 137 16.54 -2.15 -10.46
CA GLU A 137 16.32 -0.95 -11.28
C GLU A 137 15.62 -1.29 -12.59
N HIS A 138 16.05 -2.34 -13.28
CA HIS A 138 15.39 -2.81 -14.50
C HIS A 138 13.94 -3.26 -14.25
N GLN A 139 13.68 -3.99 -13.17
CA GLN A 139 12.31 -4.37 -12.78
C GLN A 139 11.44 -3.15 -12.50
N ARG A 140 11.96 -2.12 -11.83
CA ARG A 140 11.24 -0.86 -11.59
C ARG A 140 10.91 -0.14 -12.90
N GLU A 141 11.86 -0.08 -13.83
CA GLU A 141 11.64 0.53 -15.15
C GLU A 141 10.54 -0.20 -15.94
N LEU A 142 10.53 -1.54 -15.90
CA LEU A 142 9.47 -2.33 -16.53
C LEU A 142 8.10 -2.06 -15.90
N LEU A 143 8.02 -2.01 -14.57
CA LEU A 143 6.78 -1.67 -13.86
C LEU A 143 6.30 -0.25 -14.19
N GLU A 144 7.21 0.71 -14.32
CA GLU A 144 6.86 2.07 -14.73
C GLU A 144 6.34 2.12 -16.17
N LYS A 145 6.96 1.39 -17.09
CA LYS A 145 6.48 1.24 -18.47
C LYS A 145 5.08 0.63 -18.53
N LEU A 146 4.81 -0.41 -17.73
CA LEU A 146 3.49 -1.02 -17.63
C LEU A 146 2.46 -0.01 -17.12
N ARG A 147 2.73 0.67 -16.00
CA ARG A 147 1.84 1.71 -15.46
C ARG A 147 1.58 2.84 -16.48
N ALA A 148 2.59 3.24 -17.23
CA ALA A 148 2.44 4.26 -18.28
C ALA A 148 1.64 3.75 -19.49
N ALA A 149 1.68 2.46 -19.81
CA ALA A 149 0.79 1.86 -20.80
C ALA A 149 -0.65 1.86 -20.30
N ASP A 150 -0.89 1.35 -19.09
CA ASP A 150 -2.23 1.30 -18.48
C ASP A 150 -2.86 2.70 -18.39
N ALA A 151 -2.08 3.72 -17.99
CA ALA A 151 -2.57 5.10 -17.91
C ALA A 151 -2.96 5.66 -19.29
N ARG A 152 -2.22 5.32 -20.35
CA ARG A 152 -2.54 5.72 -21.73
C ARG A 152 -3.80 5.04 -22.23
N GLU A 153 -3.94 3.74 -21.97
CA GLU A 153 -5.13 2.97 -22.32
C GLU A 153 -6.36 3.50 -21.58
N ALA A 154 -6.26 3.72 -20.27
CA ALA A 154 -7.33 4.33 -19.48
C ALA A 154 -7.72 5.72 -20.02
N ALA A 155 -6.75 6.56 -20.39
CA ALA A 155 -7.03 7.87 -20.97
C ALA A 155 -7.72 7.77 -22.35
N ALA A 156 -7.36 6.78 -23.16
CA ALA A 156 -8.02 6.53 -24.45
C ALA A 156 -9.47 6.05 -24.25
N GLU A 157 -9.70 5.13 -23.32
CA GLU A 157 -11.03 4.63 -22.98
C GLU A 157 -11.92 5.75 -22.40
N TRP A 158 -11.40 6.60 -21.52
CA TRP A 158 -12.13 7.76 -21.03
C TRP A 158 -12.56 8.71 -22.14
N LYS A 159 -11.67 8.98 -23.11
CA LYS A 159 -12.01 9.79 -24.28
C LYS A 159 -13.09 9.12 -25.13
N LYS A 160 -12.99 7.82 -25.36
CA LYS A 160 -13.99 7.03 -26.11
C LYS A 160 -15.36 7.07 -25.45
N ILE A 161 -15.42 6.80 -24.13
CA ILE A 161 -16.65 6.87 -23.33
C ILE A 161 -17.25 8.28 -23.37
N LYS A 162 -16.42 9.31 -23.21
CA LYS A 162 -16.87 10.70 -23.27
C LYS A 162 -17.48 11.05 -24.64
N SER A 163 -16.83 10.66 -25.73
CA SER A 163 -17.34 10.86 -27.09
C SER A 163 -18.66 10.10 -27.31
N LEU A 164 -18.75 8.84 -26.86
CA LEU A 164 -19.98 8.04 -26.98
C LEU A 164 -21.14 8.67 -26.21
N ARG A 165 -20.93 9.09 -24.95
CA ARG A 165 -21.97 9.76 -24.16
C ARG A 165 -22.45 11.05 -24.82
N LYS A 166 -21.54 11.81 -25.41
CA LYS A 166 -21.89 13.03 -26.15
C LYS A 166 -22.76 12.71 -27.37
N ALA A 167 -22.36 11.71 -28.17
CA ALA A 167 -23.13 11.27 -29.33
C ALA A 167 -24.54 10.79 -28.92
N GLN A 168 -24.64 9.97 -27.87
CA GLN A 168 -25.94 9.52 -27.33
C GLN A 168 -26.81 10.69 -26.86
N GLN A 169 -26.21 11.72 -26.26
CA GLN A 169 -26.96 12.91 -25.84
C GLN A 169 -27.47 13.72 -27.04
N GLU A 170 -26.68 13.83 -28.10
CA GLU A 170 -27.09 14.50 -29.34
C GLU A 170 -28.20 13.73 -30.05
N GLU A 171 -28.09 12.40 -30.15
CA GLU A 171 -29.15 11.53 -30.68
C GLU A 171 -30.45 11.63 -29.86
N ALA A 172 -30.35 11.63 -28.52
CA ALA A 172 -31.52 11.78 -27.66
C ALA A 172 -32.21 13.15 -27.83
N LYS A 173 -31.44 14.22 -28.08
CA LYS A 173 -31.97 15.55 -28.39
C LYS A 173 -32.67 15.56 -29.73
N GLU A 174 -32.06 14.99 -30.76
CA GLU A 174 -32.63 14.88 -32.11
C GLU A 174 -33.97 14.13 -32.07
N LEU A 175 -34.01 12.97 -31.42
CA LEU A 175 -35.24 12.21 -31.23
C LEU A 175 -36.28 12.98 -30.42
N GLY A 176 -35.84 13.83 -29.48
CA GLY A 176 -36.72 14.74 -28.75
C GLY A 176 -37.41 15.75 -29.66
N LEU A 177 -36.65 16.41 -30.54
CA LEU A 177 -37.18 17.36 -31.52
C LEU A 177 -38.13 16.68 -32.50
N GLN A 178 -37.77 15.50 -33.02
CA GLN A 178 -38.64 14.73 -33.90
C GLN A 178 -39.96 14.33 -33.24
N ARG A 179 -39.95 13.92 -31.97
CA ARG A 179 -41.17 13.62 -31.22
C ARG A 179 -42.05 14.85 -31.03
N GLU A 180 -41.45 16.02 -30.76
CA GLU A 180 -42.19 17.26 -30.63
C GLU A 180 -42.87 17.65 -31.94
N GLU A 181 -42.15 17.52 -33.07
CA GLU A 181 -42.69 17.82 -34.39
C GLU A 181 -43.85 16.90 -34.75
N LEU A 182 -43.68 15.58 -34.58
CA LEU A 182 -44.76 14.61 -34.79
C LEU A 182 -45.97 14.88 -33.89
N GLN A 183 -45.73 15.36 -32.67
CA GLN A 183 -46.82 15.73 -31.76
C GLN A 183 -47.55 16.98 -32.26
N LYS A 184 -46.85 17.97 -32.81
CA LYS A 184 -47.47 19.14 -33.45
C LYS A 184 -48.33 18.71 -34.64
N GLU A 185 -47.76 17.95 -35.58
CA GLU A 185 -48.48 17.43 -36.74
C GLU A 185 -49.72 16.62 -36.32
N LYS A 186 -49.59 15.76 -35.31
CA LYS A 186 -50.73 15.01 -34.76
C LYS A 186 -51.83 15.94 -34.25
N THR A 187 -51.47 16.99 -33.50
CA THR A 187 -52.47 17.95 -33.00
C THR A 187 -53.10 18.78 -34.12
N GLU A 188 -52.35 19.13 -35.17
CA GLU A 188 -52.91 19.82 -36.33
C GLU A 188 -53.87 18.93 -37.11
N LEU A 189 -53.52 17.67 -37.34
CA LEU A 189 -54.41 16.70 -37.98
C LEU A 189 -55.67 16.47 -37.13
N GLN A 190 -55.53 16.41 -35.81
CA GLN A 190 -56.67 16.32 -34.90
C GLN A 190 -57.61 17.52 -35.05
N LYS A 191 -57.07 18.74 -35.06
CA LYS A 191 -57.85 19.96 -35.28
C LYS A 191 -58.56 19.95 -36.64
N LYS A 192 -57.84 19.62 -37.71
CA LYS A 192 -58.42 19.50 -39.07
C LYS A 192 -59.54 18.47 -39.12
N TRP A 193 -59.37 17.34 -38.42
CA TRP A 193 -60.39 16.31 -38.35
C TRP A 193 -61.64 16.80 -37.60
N GLU A 194 -61.47 17.53 -36.49
CA GLU A 194 -62.57 18.15 -35.75
C GLU A 194 -63.30 19.22 -36.59
N GLU A 195 -62.57 20.06 -37.33
CA GLU A 195 -63.14 21.04 -38.26
C GLU A 195 -63.99 20.37 -39.34
N LEU A 196 -63.47 19.32 -39.99
CA LEU A 196 -64.22 18.54 -40.98
C LEU A 196 -65.44 17.86 -40.36
N GLN A 197 -65.33 17.39 -39.11
CA GLN A 197 -66.47 16.80 -38.40
C GLN A 197 -67.57 17.84 -38.15
N GLN A 198 -67.19 19.03 -37.67
CA GLN A 198 -68.12 20.14 -37.45
C GLN A 198 -68.77 20.61 -38.75
N GLU A 199 -68.00 20.69 -39.84
CA GLU A 199 -68.53 21.05 -41.15
C GLU A 199 -69.54 20.01 -41.66
N ARG A 200 -69.25 18.71 -41.48
CA ARG A 200 -70.20 17.62 -41.78
C ARG A 200 -71.48 17.76 -40.97
N GLU A 201 -71.38 18.00 -39.66
CA GLU A 201 -72.55 18.19 -38.79
C GLU A 201 -73.38 19.41 -39.19
N LYS A 202 -72.71 20.53 -39.50
CA LYS A 202 -73.37 21.75 -40.00
C LYS A 202 -74.09 21.50 -41.32
N TYR A 203 -73.46 20.79 -42.25
CA TYR A 203 -74.08 20.41 -43.53
C TYR A 203 -75.30 19.51 -43.34
N LEU A 204 -75.24 18.55 -42.42
CA LEU A 204 -76.37 17.68 -42.08
C LEU A 204 -77.55 18.48 -41.50
N LEU A 205 -77.28 19.45 -40.63
CA LEU A 205 -78.32 20.35 -40.08
C LEU A 205 -78.94 21.23 -41.17
N PHE A 206 -78.13 21.77 -42.09
CA PHE A 206 -78.60 22.58 -43.22
C PHE A 206 -79.49 21.78 -44.18
N SER A 207 -79.09 20.55 -44.54
CA SER A 207 -79.88 19.65 -45.41
C SER A 207 -81.23 19.26 -44.77
N ARG A 208 -81.27 19.10 -43.45
CA ARG A 208 -82.48 18.72 -42.71
C ARG A 208 -83.50 19.87 -42.58
N GLY A 209 -83.05 21.12 -42.72
CA GLY A 209 -83.90 22.31 -42.77
C GLY A 209 -84.48 22.65 -44.15
N GLN A 210 -84.13 21.89 -45.19
CA GLN A 210 -84.54 22.13 -46.59
C GLN A 210 -85.69 21.24 -47.10
N LEU A 211 -86.30 20.41 -46.25
CA LEU A 211 -87.50 19.65 -46.64
C LEU A 211 -88.67 20.62 -46.91
N PRO A 212 -89.14 20.78 -48.16
CA PRO A 212 -90.32 21.59 -48.44
C PRO A 212 -91.56 20.85 -47.91
N SER A 213 -92.43 21.57 -47.21
CA SER A 213 -93.72 21.06 -46.74
C SER A 213 -94.76 20.94 -47.85
#